data_AF-A0A9E0I032-F1
#
_entry.id   AF-A0A9E0I032-F1
#
_cell.length_a   1.000
_cell.length_b   1.000
_cell.length_c   1.000
_cell.angle_alpha   90.00
_cell.angle_beta   90.00
_cell.angle_gamma   90.00
#
_symmetry.space_group_name_H-M   'P 1'
#
loop_
_entity.id
_entity.type
_entity.pdbx_description
1 polymer ?
#
loop_
_entity_poly.entity_id
_entity_poly.type
_entity_poly.pdbx_seq_one_letter_code
_entity_poly.pdbx_strand_id
1 'polypeptide(L)'
;MISRKISLALLAVLASISLSACGSGPAEEGGPVATLPDVKKVDKTILYGERRESLSSIESLYGAHSNDPIIAARYAKALRESGNLKKAEQILAPLVKQKNVPTLVYAETAALQLENGKFLSAENSARRAIKVDENNYRAWHILGIALDAQEKHPAAESALRKALEIWKGDDDVPVMNNLALNLAAQGYTDKALDMLYKAKAKDPSRKEIERNIRIIRTLNEPADYNLAKKGVTAAEVTKQTEEAKKKKTTTNKEKKETKETKETKK
;
A
#
# COMPACT_ATOMS: atom_id res chain seq x y z
N MET A 1 -74.49 -36.12 -12.39
CA MET A 1 -73.47 -36.18 -13.47
C MET A 1 -72.23 -36.83 -12.88
N ILE A 2 -72.06 -38.15 -13.07
CA ILE A 2 -71.13 -38.75 -14.07
C ILE A 2 -69.69 -38.26 -13.78
N SER A 3 -68.79 -38.97 -13.11
CA SER A 3 -68.20 -40.31 -13.30
C SER A 3 -66.73 -40.21 -13.74
N ARG A 4 -65.90 -41.04 -13.10
CA ARG A 4 -64.65 -41.67 -13.56
C ARG A 4 -63.31 -40.92 -13.48
N LYS A 5 -62.50 -41.45 -12.56
CA LYS A 5 -61.04 -41.62 -12.64
C LYS A 5 -60.62 -42.20 -14.01
N ILE A 6 -59.53 -41.70 -14.58
CA ILE A 6 -58.64 -42.47 -15.47
C ILE A 6 -57.20 -42.02 -15.21
N SER A 7 -56.37 -42.92 -14.66
CA SER A 7 -54.93 -42.94 -14.90
C SER A 7 -54.69 -43.79 -16.14
N LEU A 8 -53.88 -43.34 -17.10
CA LEU A 8 -53.14 -44.25 -17.97
C LEU A 8 -51.88 -43.60 -18.56
N ALA A 9 -50.86 -44.44 -18.59
CA ALA A 9 -49.46 -44.24 -18.91
C ALA A 9 -49.12 -44.00 -20.40
N LEU A 10 -47.89 -43.49 -20.59
CA LEU A 10 -46.92 -43.72 -21.68
C LEU A 10 -47.31 -43.41 -23.15
N LEU A 11 -46.49 -42.55 -23.80
CA LEU A 11 -45.80 -42.74 -25.10
C LEU A 11 -45.04 -41.43 -25.41
N ALA A 12 -43.70 -41.43 -25.31
CA ALA A 12 -42.74 -41.67 -26.41
C ALA A 12 -42.34 -40.39 -27.19
N VAL A 13 -41.11 -39.97 -26.91
CA VAL A 13 -40.07 -39.45 -27.83
C VAL A 13 -40.53 -38.99 -29.21
N LEU A 14 -40.23 -37.74 -29.56
CA LEU A 14 -39.42 -37.40 -30.73
C LEU A 14 -38.88 -35.98 -30.66
N ALA A 15 -37.57 -35.90 -30.79
CA ALA A 15 -36.80 -34.68 -30.99
C ALA A 15 -37.09 -34.09 -32.38
N SER A 16 -37.10 -32.77 -32.47
CA SER A 16 -36.76 -32.08 -33.71
C SER A 16 -35.96 -30.83 -33.37
N ILE A 17 -34.66 -31.01 -33.60
CA ILE A 17 -33.56 -30.06 -33.59
C ILE A 17 -33.84 -28.95 -34.61
N SER A 18 -33.63 -27.70 -34.22
CA SER A 18 -33.31 -26.63 -35.18
C SER A 18 -31.85 -26.22 -34.97
N LEU A 19 -30.99 -26.81 -35.80
CA LEU A 19 -29.61 -26.42 -36.06
C LEU A 19 -29.62 -25.23 -37.03
N SER A 20 -28.92 -24.15 -36.70
CA SER A 20 -28.34 -23.16 -37.62
C SER A 20 -27.47 -22.23 -36.76
N ALA A 21 -26.20 -21.96 -37.02
CA ALA A 21 -25.31 -22.36 -38.09
C ALA A 21 -23.85 -22.25 -37.58
N CYS A 22 -23.00 -23.16 -38.04
CA CYS A 22 -21.55 -23.07 -37.91
C CYS A 22 -21.00 -21.97 -38.83
N GLY A 23 -20.05 -21.19 -38.31
CA GLY A 23 -19.14 -20.35 -39.10
C GLY A 23 -17.76 -20.39 -38.45
N SER A 24 -17.00 -21.44 -38.71
CA SER A 24 -15.60 -21.60 -38.31
C SER A 24 -14.69 -20.93 -39.35
N GLY A 25 -14.04 -19.82 -38.96
CA GLY A 25 -12.87 -19.27 -39.64
C GLY A 25 -11.58 -19.80 -39.01
N PRO A 26 -10.45 -19.85 -39.74
CA PRO A 26 -9.25 -20.55 -39.32
C PRO A 26 -8.54 -19.81 -38.17
N ALA A 27 -7.81 -20.59 -37.37
CA ALA A 27 -6.83 -20.06 -36.42
C ALA A 27 -5.70 -19.36 -37.19
N GLU A 28 -5.57 -18.05 -37.03
CA GLU A 28 -4.38 -17.32 -37.47
C GLU A 28 -3.26 -17.51 -36.43
N GLU A 29 -2.30 -18.35 -36.79
CA GLU A 29 -0.95 -18.32 -36.24
C GLU A 29 -0.20 -17.09 -36.77
N GLY A 30 0.51 -16.39 -35.88
CA GLY A 30 1.68 -15.56 -36.23
C GLY A 30 1.42 -14.23 -36.95
N GLY A 31 0.96 -13.21 -36.22
CA GLY A 31 0.97 -11.79 -36.61
C GLY A 31 1.71 -10.91 -35.58
N PRO A 32 2.17 -9.70 -35.93
CA PRO A 32 3.27 -9.02 -35.26
C PRO A 32 2.99 -8.73 -33.79
N VAL A 33 4.05 -8.82 -32.97
CA VAL A 33 4.12 -8.39 -31.57
C VAL A 33 3.21 -7.19 -31.36
N ALA A 34 2.13 -7.38 -30.60
CA ALA A 34 1.26 -6.29 -30.19
C ALA A 34 2.14 -5.26 -29.49
N THR A 35 2.41 -4.17 -30.21
CA THR A 35 2.89 -2.93 -29.63
C THR A 35 1.96 -2.61 -28.48
N LEU A 36 2.53 -2.30 -27.30
CA LEU A 36 1.77 -1.80 -26.17
C LEU A 36 0.76 -0.77 -26.69
N PRO A 37 -0.55 -0.96 -26.46
CA PRO A 37 -1.54 -0.02 -26.95
C PRO A 37 -1.15 1.39 -26.50
N ASP A 38 -1.29 2.35 -27.41
CA ASP A 38 -1.06 3.77 -27.15
C ASP A 38 -1.64 4.12 -25.77
N VAL A 39 -0.77 4.54 -24.84
CA VAL A 39 -1.10 4.78 -23.42
C VAL A 39 -2.29 5.76 -23.29
N LYS A 40 -2.61 6.49 -24.36
CA LYS A 40 -3.75 7.39 -24.50
C LYS A 40 -5.11 6.70 -24.75
N LYS A 41 -5.17 5.41 -25.09
CA LYS A 41 -6.41 4.67 -25.43
C LYS A 41 -6.77 3.52 -24.49
N VAL A 42 -5.91 3.15 -23.54
CA VAL A 42 -6.24 2.18 -22.50
C VAL A 42 -6.95 2.88 -21.36
N ASP A 43 -8.03 2.27 -20.86
CA ASP A 43 -8.68 2.70 -19.61
C ASP A 43 -7.64 2.77 -18.49
N LYS A 44 -7.34 3.99 -18.02
CA LYS A 44 -6.31 4.24 -17.00
C LYS A 44 -6.60 3.52 -15.70
N THR A 45 -7.88 3.21 -15.41
CA THR A 45 -8.24 2.42 -14.24
C THR A 45 -7.73 0.98 -14.32
N ILE A 46 -7.62 0.45 -15.54
CA ILE A 46 -7.02 -0.85 -15.82
C ILE A 46 -5.50 -0.73 -15.80
N LEU A 47 -4.95 0.30 -16.47
CA LEU A 47 -3.51 0.49 -16.60
C LEU A 47 -2.79 0.71 -15.27
N TYR A 48 -3.42 1.40 -14.32
CA TYR A 48 -2.86 1.70 -13.00
C TYR A 48 -3.45 0.85 -11.87
N GLY A 49 -4.32 -0.11 -12.19
CA GLY A 49 -4.87 -1.05 -11.21
C GLY A 49 -5.91 -0.44 -10.25
N GLU A 50 -6.54 0.69 -10.60
CA GLU A 50 -7.66 1.27 -9.83
C GLU A 50 -8.87 0.34 -9.79
N ARG A 51 -9.07 -0.46 -10.84
CA ARG A 51 -10.19 -1.38 -10.94
C ARG A 51 -10.16 -2.38 -9.79
N ARG A 52 -11.18 -2.32 -8.93
CA ARG A 52 -11.43 -3.34 -7.91
C ARG A 52 -12.26 -4.46 -8.52
N GLU A 53 -11.78 -5.68 -8.36
CA GLU A 53 -12.40 -6.88 -8.88
C GLU A 53 -12.50 -7.90 -7.76
N SER A 54 -13.57 -8.68 -7.72
CA SER A 54 -13.61 -9.83 -6.83
C SER A 54 -12.59 -10.86 -7.32
N LEU A 55 -11.94 -11.54 -6.37
CA LEU A 55 -10.94 -12.56 -6.70
C LEU A 55 -11.48 -13.62 -7.65
N SER A 56 -12.74 -14.06 -7.45
CA SER A 56 -13.38 -15.08 -8.29
C SER A 56 -13.61 -14.62 -9.73
N SER A 57 -14.04 -13.37 -9.94
CA SER A 57 -14.28 -12.84 -11.29
C SER A 57 -12.97 -12.70 -12.07
N ILE A 58 -11.92 -12.17 -11.45
CA ILE A 58 -10.63 -11.99 -12.13
C ILE A 58 -9.89 -13.32 -12.30
N GLU A 59 -10.08 -14.31 -11.41
CA GLU A 59 -9.53 -15.66 -11.56
C GLU A 59 -10.10 -16.38 -12.79
N SER A 60 -11.42 -16.28 -13.00
CA SER A 60 -12.07 -16.82 -14.20
C SER A 60 -11.54 -16.17 -15.48
N LEU A 61 -11.41 -14.83 -15.48
CA LEU A 61 -10.87 -14.08 -16.62
C LEU A 61 -9.41 -14.44 -16.92
N TYR A 62 -8.59 -14.61 -15.88
CA TYR A 62 -7.22 -15.08 -16.02
C TYR A 62 -7.15 -16.50 -16.58
N GLY A 63 -8.06 -17.40 -16.18
CA GLY A 63 -8.15 -18.75 -16.75
C GLY A 63 -8.39 -18.75 -18.27
N ALA A 64 -9.22 -17.83 -18.77
CA ALA A 64 -9.49 -17.68 -20.20
C ALA A 64 -8.37 -16.97 -20.99
N HIS A 65 -7.56 -16.14 -20.32
CA HIS A 65 -6.57 -15.26 -20.96
C HIS A 65 -5.22 -15.28 -20.22
N SER A 66 -4.72 -16.46 -19.86
CA SER A 66 -3.53 -16.60 -18.98
C SER A 66 -2.23 -16.03 -19.56
N ASN A 67 -2.19 -15.81 -20.88
CA ASN A 67 -1.04 -15.22 -21.57
C ASN A 67 -1.05 -13.68 -21.58
N ASP A 68 -2.14 -13.03 -21.16
CA ASP A 68 -2.23 -11.56 -21.12
C ASP A 68 -1.56 -11.03 -19.83
N PRO A 69 -0.46 -10.26 -19.94
CA PRO A 69 0.27 -9.76 -18.77
C PRO A 69 -0.52 -8.72 -17.94
N ILE A 70 -1.47 -8.00 -18.55
CA ILE A 70 -2.33 -7.03 -17.84
C ILE A 70 -3.36 -7.79 -17.01
N ILE A 71 -4.01 -8.82 -17.57
CA ILE A 71 -4.97 -9.66 -16.84
C ILE A 71 -4.26 -10.42 -15.72
N ALA A 72 -3.08 -10.98 -16.00
CA ALA A 72 -2.27 -11.66 -15.00
C ALA A 72 -1.86 -10.72 -13.84
N ALA A 73 -1.45 -9.48 -14.14
CA ALA A 73 -1.13 -8.50 -13.09
C ALA A 73 -2.35 -8.09 -12.26
N ARG A 74 -3.53 -7.94 -12.87
CA ARG A 74 -4.79 -7.68 -12.15
C ARG A 74 -5.18 -8.84 -11.25
N TYR A 75 -5.00 -10.08 -11.71
CA TYR A 75 -5.21 -11.26 -10.89
C TYR A 75 -4.22 -11.31 -9.72
N ALA A 76 -2.93 -11.04 -9.97
CA ALA A 76 -1.93 -10.96 -8.92
C ALA A 76 -2.23 -9.86 -7.89
N LYS A 77 -2.77 -8.71 -8.32
CA LYS A 77 -3.27 -7.66 -7.42
C LYS A 77 -4.38 -8.17 -6.50
N ALA A 78 -5.39 -8.84 -7.06
CA ALA A 78 -6.48 -9.40 -6.26
C ALA A 78 -5.98 -10.46 -5.27
N LEU A 79 -5.03 -11.30 -5.69
CA LEU A 79 -4.36 -12.27 -4.82
C LEU A 79 -3.57 -11.59 -3.69
N ARG A 80 -2.83 -10.52 -3.99
CA ARG A 80 -2.11 -9.72 -3.00
C ARG A 80 -3.07 -9.13 -1.97
N GLU A 81 -4.13 -8.47 -2.46
CA GLU A 81 -5.15 -7.83 -1.61
C GLU A 81 -5.95 -8.85 -0.78
N SER A 82 -6.05 -10.11 -1.23
CA SER A 82 -6.63 -11.22 -0.45
C SER A 82 -5.60 -11.95 0.44
N GLY A 83 -4.36 -11.46 0.54
CA GLY A 83 -3.29 -12.05 1.37
C GLY A 83 -2.61 -13.28 0.79
N ASN A 84 -2.92 -13.69 -0.44
CA ASN A 84 -2.28 -14.82 -1.12
C ASN A 84 -0.98 -14.39 -1.83
N LEU A 85 -0.04 -13.89 -1.03
CA LEU A 85 1.19 -13.25 -1.50
C LEU A 85 2.07 -14.19 -2.33
N LYS A 86 2.14 -15.47 -1.94
CA LYS A 86 2.94 -16.48 -2.64
C LYS A 86 2.41 -16.76 -4.04
N LYS A 87 1.08 -16.87 -4.21
CA LYS A 87 0.48 -17.07 -5.53
C LYS A 87 0.64 -15.81 -6.38
N ALA A 88 0.48 -14.62 -5.81
CA ALA A 88 0.75 -13.37 -6.52
C ALA A 88 2.20 -13.29 -7.04
N GLU A 89 3.19 -13.70 -6.23
CA GLU A 89 4.60 -13.75 -6.64
C GLU A 89 4.82 -14.72 -7.81
N GLN A 90 4.19 -15.91 -7.75
CA GLN A 90 4.27 -16.91 -8.82
C GLN A 90 3.71 -16.41 -10.15
N ILE A 91 2.62 -15.62 -10.11
CA ILE A 91 2.01 -15.04 -11.31
C ILE A 91 2.89 -13.93 -11.90
N LEU A 92 3.48 -13.06 -11.07
CA LEU A 92 4.25 -11.89 -11.54
C LEU A 92 5.69 -12.21 -11.97
N ALA A 93 6.34 -13.19 -11.34
CA ALA A 93 7.74 -13.53 -11.56
C ALA A 93 8.13 -13.85 -13.03
N PRO A 94 7.33 -14.57 -13.83
CA PRO A 94 7.65 -14.77 -15.24
C PRO A 94 7.43 -13.50 -16.07
N LEU A 95 6.45 -12.66 -15.73
CA LEU A 95 6.07 -11.48 -16.52
C LEU A 95 7.17 -10.43 -16.54
N VAL A 96 7.86 -10.21 -15.41
CA VAL A 96 8.93 -9.20 -15.31
C VAL A 96 10.18 -9.53 -16.15
N LYS A 97 10.26 -10.75 -16.70
CA LYS A 97 11.36 -11.23 -17.57
C LYS A 97 11.02 -11.11 -19.06
N GLN A 98 9.78 -10.75 -19.41
CA GLN A 98 9.35 -10.62 -20.79
C GLN A 98 9.99 -9.39 -21.46
N LYS A 99 10.04 -9.38 -22.79
CA LYS A 99 10.63 -8.27 -23.57
C LYS A 99 9.87 -6.96 -23.38
N ASN A 100 8.54 -7.03 -23.37
CA ASN A 100 7.65 -5.88 -23.25
C ASN A 100 6.80 -6.04 -21.99
N VAL A 101 7.22 -5.42 -20.89
CA VAL A 101 6.54 -5.54 -19.60
C VAL A 101 5.65 -4.31 -19.38
N PRO A 102 4.32 -4.47 -19.23
CA PRO A 102 3.43 -3.37 -18.90
C PRO A 102 3.80 -2.69 -17.58
N THR A 103 3.59 -1.37 -17.46
CA THR A 103 3.85 -0.62 -16.22
C THR A 103 3.14 -1.23 -15.01
N LEU A 104 1.92 -1.76 -15.20
CA LEU A 104 1.14 -2.43 -14.18
C LEU A 104 1.86 -3.63 -13.55
N VAL A 105 2.56 -4.45 -14.35
CA VAL A 105 3.29 -5.63 -13.85
C VAL A 105 4.39 -5.20 -12.89
N TYR A 106 5.17 -4.17 -13.25
CA TYR A 106 6.21 -3.65 -12.37
C TYR A 106 5.62 -2.97 -11.13
N ALA A 107 4.53 -2.22 -11.27
CA ALA A 107 3.85 -1.59 -10.14
C ALA A 107 3.29 -2.61 -9.14
N GLU A 108 2.62 -3.67 -9.60
CA GLU A 108 2.12 -4.72 -8.71
C GLU A 108 3.24 -5.59 -8.12
N THR A 109 4.34 -5.80 -8.86
CA THR A 109 5.55 -6.43 -8.31
C THR A 109 6.13 -5.58 -7.17
N ALA A 110 6.20 -4.27 -7.35
CA ALA A 110 6.69 -3.36 -6.33
C ALA A 110 5.77 -3.32 -5.09
N ALA A 111 4.45 -3.31 -5.28
CA ALA A 111 3.48 -3.39 -4.19
C ALA A 111 3.60 -4.71 -3.39
N LEU A 112 3.73 -5.84 -4.08
CA LEU A 112 3.95 -7.14 -3.45
C LEU A 112 5.28 -7.18 -2.67
N GLN A 113 6.32 -6.53 -3.18
CA GLN A 113 7.60 -6.44 -2.48
C GLN A 113 7.52 -5.57 -1.23
N LEU A 114 6.76 -4.48 -1.25
CA LEU A 114 6.47 -3.66 -0.05
C LEU A 114 5.80 -4.49 1.04
N GLU A 115 4.76 -5.25 0.70
CA GLU A 115 4.03 -6.09 1.68
C GLU A 115 4.92 -7.19 2.28
N ASN A 116 5.92 -7.65 1.53
CA ASN A 116 6.91 -8.60 2.02
C ASN A 116 8.12 -7.93 2.72
N GLY A 117 8.09 -6.62 2.95
CA GLY A 117 9.19 -5.86 3.58
C GLY A 117 10.47 -5.75 2.73
N LYS A 118 10.41 -6.10 1.44
CA LYS A 118 11.55 -6.07 0.51
C LYS A 118 11.71 -4.67 -0.10
N PHE A 119 12.00 -3.66 0.73
CA PHE A 119 11.94 -2.24 0.34
C PHE A 119 12.89 -1.85 -0.80
N LEU A 120 14.13 -2.36 -0.80
CA LEU A 120 15.08 -2.09 -1.88
C LEU A 120 14.62 -2.68 -3.23
N SER A 121 14.03 -3.88 -3.19
CA SER A 121 13.45 -4.50 -4.39
C SER A 121 12.24 -3.72 -4.87
N ALA A 122 11.37 -3.26 -3.95
CA ALA A 122 10.21 -2.46 -4.26
C ALA A 122 10.61 -1.13 -4.93
N GLU A 123 11.64 -0.45 -4.42
CA GLU A 123 12.21 0.75 -5.05
C GLU A 123 12.62 0.47 -6.50
N ASN A 124 13.38 -0.61 -6.74
CA ASN A 124 13.85 -0.97 -8.08
C ASN A 124 12.69 -1.27 -9.04
N SER A 125 11.69 -2.02 -8.60
CA SER A 125 10.50 -2.35 -9.40
C SER A 125 9.65 -1.10 -9.69
N ALA A 126 9.45 -0.23 -8.71
CA ALA A 126 8.73 1.03 -8.88
C ALA A 126 9.43 1.96 -9.88
N ARG A 127 10.76 2.07 -9.81
CA ARG A 127 11.54 2.83 -10.81
C ARG A 127 11.41 2.26 -12.22
N ARG A 128 11.32 0.94 -12.37
CA ARG A 128 11.04 0.31 -13.68
C ARG A 128 9.63 0.63 -14.18
N ALA A 129 8.62 0.61 -13.31
CA ALA A 129 7.26 1.02 -13.66
C ALA A 129 7.21 2.48 -14.16
N ILE A 130 7.90 3.40 -13.45
CA ILE A 130 8.02 4.82 -13.83
C ILE A 130 8.77 4.99 -15.15
N LYS A 131 9.81 4.19 -15.40
CA LYS A 131 10.53 4.23 -16.69
C LYS A 131 9.66 3.82 -17.87
N VAL A 132 8.72 2.89 -17.65
CA VAL A 132 7.75 2.47 -18.68
C VAL A 132 6.65 3.52 -18.86
N ASP A 133 6.14 4.09 -17.78
CA ASP A 133 5.16 5.18 -17.80
C ASP A 133 5.39 6.13 -16.62
N GLU A 134 5.87 7.33 -16.93
CA GLU A 134 6.17 8.37 -15.95
C GLU A 134 4.92 8.97 -15.28
N ASN A 135 3.74 8.76 -15.86
CA ASN A 135 2.46 9.25 -15.34
C ASN A 135 1.76 8.25 -14.41
N ASN A 136 2.38 7.09 -14.15
CA ASN A 136 1.85 6.10 -13.23
C ASN A 136 2.01 6.57 -11.77
N TYR A 137 1.04 7.33 -11.25
CA TYR A 137 1.04 7.83 -9.87
C TYR A 137 1.16 6.71 -8.82
N ARG A 138 0.62 5.51 -9.09
CA ARG A 138 0.72 4.37 -8.17
C ARG A 138 2.17 3.91 -8.02
N ALA A 139 2.93 3.89 -9.12
CA ALA A 139 4.36 3.60 -9.07
C ALA A 139 5.14 4.67 -8.29
N TRP A 140 4.81 5.96 -8.46
CA TRP A 140 5.40 7.04 -7.67
C TRP A 140 5.04 6.95 -6.17
N HIS A 141 3.80 6.60 -5.85
CA HIS A 141 3.36 6.39 -4.47
C HIS A 141 4.10 5.22 -3.80
N ILE A 142 4.21 4.09 -4.49
CA ILE A 142 4.97 2.92 -4.04
C ILE A 142 6.45 3.27 -3.87
N LEU A 143 7.04 4.01 -4.80
CA LEU A 143 8.42 4.50 -4.67
C LEU A 143 8.59 5.35 -3.41
N GLY A 144 7.64 6.25 -3.14
CA GLY A 144 7.61 7.06 -1.93
C GLY A 144 7.63 6.21 -0.66
N ILE A 145 6.75 5.22 -0.55
CA ILE A 145 6.70 4.30 0.59
C ILE A 145 8.00 3.50 0.73
N ALA A 146 8.52 2.96 -0.38
CA ALA A 146 9.74 2.16 -0.37
C ALA A 146 10.97 2.97 0.05
N LEU A 147 11.06 4.24 -0.34
CA LEU A 147 12.12 5.15 0.06
C LEU A 147 11.98 5.57 1.53
N ASP A 148 10.77 5.82 2.00
CA ASP A 148 10.51 6.22 3.38
C ASP A 148 10.86 5.10 4.37
N ALA A 149 10.51 3.86 4.03
CA ALA A 149 10.90 2.66 4.78
C ALA A 149 12.42 2.40 4.80
N GLN A 150 13.17 3.04 3.91
CA GLN A 150 14.64 3.04 3.87
C GLN A 150 15.24 4.30 4.53
N GLU A 151 14.44 5.10 5.24
CA GLU A 151 14.85 6.36 5.87
C GLU A 151 15.36 7.43 4.89
N LYS A 152 15.11 7.25 3.59
CA LYS A 152 15.44 8.22 2.53
C LYS A 152 14.36 9.29 2.43
N HIS A 153 14.06 9.95 3.54
CA HIS A 153 12.87 10.78 3.69
C HIS A 153 12.73 11.91 2.64
N PRO A 154 13.77 12.68 2.28
CA PRO A 154 13.64 13.74 1.27
C PRO A 154 13.31 13.20 -0.15
N ALA A 155 13.86 12.04 -0.49
CA ALA A 155 13.58 11.38 -1.77
C ALA A 155 12.16 10.80 -1.79
N ALA A 156 11.71 10.24 -0.66
CA ALA A 156 10.33 9.79 -0.48
C ALA A 156 9.34 10.95 -0.62
N GLU A 157 9.61 12.10 0.00
CA GLU A 157 8.79 13.32 -0.15
C GLU A 157 8.61 13.69 -1.62
N SER A 158 9.72 13.73 -2.36
CA SER A 158 9.72 14.08 -3.79
C SER A 158 8.83 13.12 -4.60
N ALA A 159 8.94 11.81 -4.34
CA ALA A 159 8.13 10.81 -5.03
C ALA A 159 6.64 10.90 -4.65
N LEU A 160 6.31 11.10 -3.37
CA LEU A 160 4.93 11.25 -2.89
C LEU A 160 4.26 12.52 -3.42
N ARG A 161 5.00 13.64 -3.49
CA ARG A 161 4.51 14.86 -4.13
C ARG A 161 4.24 14.65 -5.62
N LYS A 162 5.14 13.95 -6.32
CA LYS A 162 4.94 13.65 -7.73
C LYS A 162 3.72 12.76 -7.96
N ALA A 163 3.50 11.78 -7.09
CA ALA A 163 2.29 10.94 -7.12
C ALA A 163 1.00 11.77 -6.98
N LEU A 164 0.96 12.74 -6.07
CA LEU A 164 -0.18 13.66 -5.91
C LEU A 164 -0.37 14.60 -7.12
N GLU A 165 0.73 15.13 -7.68
CA GLU A 165 0.70 16.05 -8.82
C GLU A 165 0.04 15.42 -10.05
N ILE A 166 0.40 14.16 -10.34
CA ILE A 166 -0.09 13.44 -11.53
C ILE A 166 -1.28 12.53 -11.23
N TRP A 167 -1.82 12.58 -10.01
CA TRP A 167 -2.91 11.72 -9.57
C TRP A 167 -4.14 11.84 -10.48
N LYS A 168 -4.71 10.70 -10.85
CA LYS A 168 -5.95 10.59 -11.65
C LYS A 168 -6.94 9.55 -11.11
N GLY A 169 -6.67 9.00 -9.94
CA GLY A 169 -7.56 8.02 -9.29
C GLY A 169 -8.67 8.66 -8.48
N ASP A 170 -9.51 7.82 -7.89
CA ASP A 170 -10.67 8.28 -7.11
C ASP A 170 -10.33 8.62 -5.64
N ASP A 171 -9.21 8.11 -5.12
CA ASP A 171 -8.86 8.18 -3.70
C ASP A 171 -7.35 8.44 -3.46
N ASP A 172 -6.96 9.71 -3.40
CA ASP A 172 -5.58 10.14 -3.10
C ASP A 172 -5.28 10.25 -1.60
N VAL A 173 -6.27 10.02 -0.74
CA VAL A 173 -6.12 10.12 0.73
C VAL A 173 -4.98 9.24 1.26
N PRO A 174 -4.76 8.00 0.79
CA PRO A 174 -3.59 7.21 1.17
C PRO A 174 -2.24 7.85 0.83
N VAL A 175 -2.15 8.57 -0.30
CA VAL A 175 -0.93 9.26 -0.71
C VAL A 175 -0.69 10.48 0.18
N MET A 176 -1.74 11.26 0.46
CA MET A 176 -1.67 12.41 1.38
C MET A 176 -1.25 11.97 2.79
N ASN A 177 -1.80 10.87 3.28
CA ASN A 177 -1.42 10.30 4.57
C ASN A 177 0.07 9.94 4.63
N ASN A 178 0.58 9.24 3.61
CA ASN A 178 1.98 8.84 3.58
C ASN A 178 2.92 10.05 3.45
N LEU A 179 2.53 11.07 2.67
CA LEU A 179 3.27 12.33 2.61
C LEU A 179 3.31 13.02 3.97
N ALA A 180 2.20 13.05 4.70
CA ALA A 180 2.17 13.62 6.04
C ALA A 180 3.06 12.88 7.04
N LEU A 181 3.03 11.54 7.04
CA LEU A 181 3.88 10.73 7.92
C LEU A 181 5.37 10.94 7.59
N ASN A 182 5.72 11.00 6.30
CA ASN A 182 7.06 11.31 5.86
C ASN A 182 7.51 12.73 6.30
N LEU A 183 6.64 13.74 6.17
CA LEU A 183 6.91 15.10 6.65
C LEU A 183 7.13 15.14 8.17
N ALA A 184 6.33 14.37 8.93
CA ALA A 184 6.50 14.26 10.37
C ALA A 184 7.82 13.57 10.75
N ALA A 185 8.24 12.53 10.03
CA ALA A 185 9.53 11.87 10.22
C ALA A 185 10.72 12.81 9.99
N GLN A 186 10.55 13.80 9.09
CA GLN A 186 11.53 14.87 8.86
C GLN A 186 11.45 16.03 9.90
N GLY A 187 10.54 15.96 10.87
CA GLY A 187 10.32 17.01 11.86
C GLY A 187 9.43 18.17 11.39
N TYR A 188 8.89 18.11 10.17
CA TYR A 188 7.96 19.12 9.64
C TYR A 188 6.51 18.85 10.09
N THR A 189 6.30 18.78 11.41
CA THR A 189 5.02 18.46 12.06
C THR A 189 3.88 19.38 11.63
N ASP A 190 4.12 20.69 11.48
CA ASP A 190 3.08 21.63 11.03
C ASP A 190 2.60 21.33 9.59
N LYS A 191 3.54 21.02 8.68
CA LYS A 191 3.21 20.65 7.30
C LYS A 191 2.52 19.29 7.24
N ALA A 192 2.90 18.36 8.11
CA ALA A 192 2.25 17.07 8.24
C ALA A 192 0.78 17.23 8.68
N LEU A 193 0.51 18.10 9.65
CA LEU A 193 -0.85 18.39 10.11
C LEU A 193 -1.69 19.07 9.03
N ASP A 194 -1.16 20.06 8.31
CA ASP A 194 -1.86 20.68 7.17
C ASP A 194 -2.29 19.62 6.13
N MET A 195 -1.37 18.72 5.78
CA MET A 195 -1.66 17.63 4.84
C MET A 195 -2.72 16.66 5.38
N LEU A 196 -2.66 16.28 6.66
CA LEU A 196 -3.66 15.40 7.27
C LEU A 196 -5.04 16.05 7.41
N TYR A 197 -5.11 17.34 7.66
CA TYR A 197 -6.38 18.06 7.68
C TYR A 197 -7.01 18.13 6.28
N LYS A 198 -6.21 18.32 5.23
CA LYS A 198 -6.68 18.19 3.84
C LYS A 198 -7.17 16.77 3.55
N ALA A 199 -6.46 15.74 4.02
CA ALA A 199 -6.86 14.34 3.87
C ALA A 199 -8.19 14.04 4.59
N LYS A 200 -8.35 14.55 5.82
CA LYS A 200 -9.57 14.43 6.63
C LYS A 200 -10.76 15.12 5.97
N ALA A 201 -10.55 16.26 5.33
CA ALA A 201 -11.60 16.97 4.61
C ALA A 201 -12.11 16.18 3.40
N LYS A 202 -11.23 15.40 2.74
CA LYS A 202 -11.62 14.52 1.63
C LYS A 202 -12.40 13.29 2.07
N ASP A 203 -11.92 12.61 3.11
CA ASP A 203 -12.61 11.45 3.69
C ASP A 203 -12.61 11.52 5.22
N PRO A 204 -13.70 12.06 5.81
CA PRO A 204 -13.83 12.19 7.25
C PRO A 204 -13.93 10.86 8.00
N SER A 205 -14.27 9.77 7.30
CA SER A 205 -14.57 8.46 7.91
C SER A 205 -13.32 7.65 8.27
N ARG A 206 -12.18 8.01 7.68
CA ARG A 206 -10.90 7.31 7.88
C ARG A 206 -10.32 7.52 9.27
N LYS A 207 -10.40 6.46 10.08
CA LYS A 207 -9.91 6.46 11.46
C LYS A 207 -8.39 6.59 11.54
N GLU A 208 -7.67 6.09 10.54
CA GLU A 208 -6.21 6.20 10.44
C GLU A 208 -5.74 7.65 10.32
N ILE A 209 -6.47 8.50 9.59
CA ILE A 209 -6.15 9.92 9.44
C ILE A 209 -6.32 10.62 10.79
N GLU A 210 -7.45 10.40 11.46
CA GLU A 210 -7.73 10.95 12.79
C GLU A 210 -6.67 10.54 13.82
N ARG A 211 -6.29 9.26 13.81
CA ARG A 211 -5.24 8.73 14.68
C ARG A 211 -3.90 9.41 14.42
N ASN A 212 -3.52 9.58 13.16
CA ASN A 212 -2.24 10.19 12.80
C ASN A 212 -2.21 11.69 13.15
N ILE A 213 -3.32 12.41 12.98
CA ILE A 213 -3.45 13.80 13.46
C ILE A 213 -3.18 13.88 14.97
N ARG A 214 -3.80 12.99 15.75
CA ARG A 214 -3.61 12.95 17.20
C ARG A 214 -2.16 12.70 17.59
N ILE A 215 -1.53 11.69 16.98
CA ILE A 215 -0.13 11.34 17.24
C ILE A 215 0.78 12.53 16.94
N ILE A 216 0.66 13.13 15.75
CA ILE A 216 1.54 14.23 15.33
C ILE A 216 1.30 15.48 16.18
N ARG A 217 0.06 15.77 16.59
CA ARG A 217 -0.20 16.88 17.53
C ARG A 217 0.51 16.67 18.86
N THR A 218 0.48 15.45 19.41
CA THR A 218 1.19 15.14 20.66
C THR A 218 2.70 15.24 20.51
N LEU A 219 3.25 14.97 19.31
CA LEU A 219 4.67 15.18 18.98
C LEU A 219 5.01 16.67 18.79
N ASN A 220 4.05 17.49 18.35
CA ASN A 220 4.22 18.93 18.11
C ASN A 220 4.00 19.78 19.37
N GLU A 221 3.33 19.23 20.39
CA GLU A 221 3.17 19.88 21.68
C GLU A 221 4.54 19.91 22.40
N PRO A 222 4.98 21.09 22.90
CA PRO A 222 6.24 21.18 23.61
C PRO A 222 6.20 20.27 24.86
N ALA A 223 7.35 19.71 25.24
CA ALA A 223 7.43 18.61 26.23
C ALA A 223 6.79 18.93 27.59
N ASP A 224 6.73 20.21 27.94
CA ASP A 224 6.05 20.79 29.10
C ASP A 224 4.52 20.68 29.04
N TYR A 225 3.91 20.74 27.85
CA TYR A 225 2.46 20.55 27.67
C TYR A 225 2.01 19.12 28.03
N ASN A 226 2.82 18.10 27.70
CA ASN A 226 2.56 16.70 28.06
C ASN A 226 2.72 16.42 29.57
N LEU A 227 3.55 17.20 30.27
CA LEU A 227 3.72 17.13 31.73
C LEU A 227 2.53 17.75 32.48
N ALA A 228 2.05 18.91 32.00
CA ALA A 228 0.86 19.57 32.55
C ALA A 228 -0.39 18.67 32.47
N LYS A 229 -0.55 17.91 31.38
CA LYS A 229 -1.67 16.96 31.22
C LYS A 229 -1.56 15.71 32.10
N LYS A 230 -0.36 15.35 32.55
CA LYS A 230 -0.13 14.29 33.57
C LYS A 230 -0.34 14.79 35.00
N GLY A 231 -0.82 16.03 35.18
CA GLY A 231 -0.98 16.64 36.49
C GLY A 231 0.34 16.99 37.17
N VAL A 232 1.47 16.90 36.46
CA VAL A 232 2.78 17.24 37.01
C VAL A 232 3.01 18.73 36.77
N THR A 233 2.96 19.49 37.85
CA THR A 233 3.19 20.92 37.84
C THR A 233 4.67 21.24 37.60
N ALA A 234 4.97 22.40 37.02
CA ALA A 234 6.35 22.86 36.83
C ALA A 234 7.16 22.91 38.15
N ALA A 235 6.48 23.12 39.28
CA ALA A 235 7.06 23.08 40.62
C ALA A 235 7.51 21.66 41.02
N GLU A 236 6.73 20.63 40.69
CA GLU A 236 7.08 19.22 40.96
C GLU A 236 8.26 18.74 40.12
N VAL A 237 8.35 19.18 38.86
CA VAL A 237 9.51 18.88 37.99
C VAL A 237 10.78 19.51 38.55
N THR A 238 10.70 20.78 38.97
CA THR A 238 11.84 21.50 39.55
C THR A 238 12.32 20.82 40.82
N LYS A 239 11.38 20.43 41.70
CA LYS A 239 11.68 19.70 42.93
C LYS A 239 12.31 18.33 42.68
N GLN A 240 11.78 17.54 41.74
CA GLN A 240 12.35 16.23 41.36
C GLN A 240 13.76 16.37 40.75
N THR A 241 13.99 17.43 39.98
CA THR A 241 15.30 17.70 39.36
C THR A 241 16.34 18.12 40.42
N GLU A 242 15.94 18.91 41.41
CA GLU A 242 16.80 19.27 42.55
C GLU A 242 17.07 18.09 43.49
N GLU A 243 16.07 17.25 43.76
CA GLU A 243 16.23 16.03 44.56
C GLU A 243 17.14 15.01 43.86
N ALA A 244 17.03 14.86 42.54
CA ALA A 244 17.91 14.01 41.75
C ALA A 244 19.35 14.55 41.72
N LYS A 245 19.55 15.87 41.66
CA LYS A 245 20.86 16.50 41.79
C LYS A 245 21.45 16.27 43.19
N LYS A 246 20.67 16.49 44.25
CA LYS A 246 21.11 16.24 45.65
C LYS A 246 21.53 14.78 45.85
N LYS A 247 20.72 13.80 45.41
CA LYS A 247 21.07 12.37 45.52
C LYS A 247 22.37 12.02 44.81
N LYS A 248 22.61 12.54 43.60
CA LYS A 248 23.89 12.32 42.89
C LYS A 248 25.09 12.89 43.65
N THR A 249 24.93 14.05 44.30
CA THR A 249 26.00 14.67 45.10
C THR A 249 26.29 13.86 46.37
N THR A 250 25.28 13.33 47.06
CA THR A 250 25.48 12.48 48.25
C THR A 250 26.16 11.16 47.90
N THR A 251 25.72 10.48 46.84
CA THR A 251 26.31 9.21 46.40
C THR A 251 27.77 9.37 45.95
N ASN A 252 28.13 10.52 45.35
CA ASN A 252 29.51 10.80 44.97
C ASN A 252 30.40 11.11 46.19
N LYS A 253 29.86 11.74 47.22
CA LYS A 253 30.58 12.00 48.48
C LYS A 253 30.86 10.71 49.26
N GLU A 254 29.85 9.85 49.39
CA GLU A 254 29.98 8.54 50.05
C GLU A 254 30.99 7.62 49.34
N LYS A 255 31.00 7.62 48.00
CA LYS A 255 31.99 6.88 47.19
C LYS A 255 33.41 7.41 47.32
N LYS A 256 33.59 8.71 47.60
CA LYS A 256 34.91 9.32 47.81
C LYS A 256 35.45 8.96 49.20
N GLU A 257 34.62 9.05 50.23
CA GLU A 257 34.99 8.69 51.62
C GLU A 257 35.31 7.19 51.78
N THR A 258 34.61 6.30 51.07
CA THR A 258 34.94 4.85 51.06
C THR A 258 36.21 4.51 50.29
N LYS A 259 36.68 5.39 49.40
CA LYS A 259 37.94 5.20 48.67
C LYS A 259 39.14 5.66 49.50
N GLU A 260 39.02 6.80 50.19
CA GLU A 260 40.07 7.33 51.09
C GLU A 260 40.32 6.46 52.34
N THR A 261 39.28 5.81 52.89
CA THR A 261 39.43 4.84 54.00
C THR A 261 40.05 3.49 53.59
N LYS A 262 40.04 3.15 52.29
CA LYS A 262 40.69 1.94 51.78
C LYS A 262 42.16 2.16 51.42
N GLU A 263 42.56 3.37 51.05
CA GLU A 263 43.95 3.72 50.74
C GLU A 263 44.82 3.98 51.98
N THR A 264 44.21 4.29 53.14
CA THR A 264 44.92 4.49 54.42
C THR A 264 45.14 3.20 55.24
N LYS A 265 44.66 2.04 54.75
CA LYS A 265 44.79 0.72 55.40
C LYS A 265 45.68 -0.27 54.63
N LYS A 266 46.47 0.21 53.67
CA LYS A 266 47.51 -0.56 52.95
C LYS A 266 48.86 0.09 53.21
#